data_AF-A0A2S5B8U1-F1
#
_entry.id   AF-A0A2S5B8U1-F1
#
_cell.length_a   1.000
_cell.length_b   1.000
_cell.length_c   1.000
_cell.angle_alpha   90.00
_cell.angle_beta   90.00
_cell.angle_gamma   90.00
#
_symmetry.space_group_name_H-M   'P 1'
#
loop_
_entity.id
_entity.type
_entity.pdbx_description
1 polymer ?
#
loop_
_entity_poly.entity_id
_entity_poly.type
_entity_poly.pdbx_seq_one_letter_code
_entity_poly.pdbx_strand_id
1 'polypeptide(L)'
;MNALQQPPASLVALRQRKSNLELSLAQHQDLLDRLHALLTARKQGNERMDVPVDIGMGFTAEGVVNDTSRILVSVGVQELFLDLPVEAAQAFVQKKHQLMQKRLDGLDQPLARAEAEHERVLETLKAVFEVQDTRVSV
;
A
#
# COMPACT_ATOMS: atom_id res chain seq x y z
N MET A 1 10.14 31.02 -13.65
CA MET A 1 9.85 31.28 -12.22
C MET A 1 8.87 30.23 -11.68
N ASN A 2 9.27 28.97 -11.40
CA ASN A 2 8.33 27.96 -10.87
C ASN A 2 8.94 26.91 -9.91
N ALA A 3 10.24 27.00 -9.61
CA ALA A 3 10.92 26.03 -8.73
C ALA A 3 10.55 26.21 -7.24
N LEU A 4 10.06 27.39 -6.84
CA LEU A 4 9.69 27.70 -5.46
C LEU A 4 8.30 27.18 -5.05
N GLN A 5 7.47 26.74 -6.00
CA GLN A 5 6.14 26.18 -5.71
C GLN A 5 6.14 24.65 -5.60
N GLN A 6 7.24 23.98 -5.98
CA GLN A 6 7.30 22.53 -5.95
C GLN A 6 7.62 22.05 -4.52
N PRO A 7 6.88 21.06 -4.00
CA PRO A 7 7.18 20.48 -2.70
C PRO A 7 8.57 19.82 -2.72
N PRO A 8 9.29 19.83 -1.59
CA PRO A 8 10.62 19.23 -1.51
C PRO A 8 10.55 17.73 -1.82
N ALA A 9 11.61 17.20 -2.43
CA ALA A 9 11.69 15.79 -2.83
C ALA A 9 11.43 14.82 -1.65
N SER A 10 11.81 15.20 -0.43
CA SER A 10 11.52 14.43 0.80
C SER A 10 10.03 14.33 1.10
N LEU A 11 9.27 15.42 0.91
CA LEU A 11 7.82 15.43 1.11
C LEU A 11 7.11 14.61 0.03
N VAL A 12 7.56 14.73 -1.23
CA VAL A 12 7.06 13.91 -2.34
C VAL A 12 7.30 12.42 -2.07
N ALA A 13 8.51 12.05 -1.63
CA ALA A 13 8.85 10.67 -1.29
C ALA A 13 8.01 10.12 -0.11
N LEU A 14 7.75 10.94 0.92
CA LEU A 14 6.89 10.56 2.05
C LEU A 14 5.44 10.32 1.61
N ARG A 15 4.88 11.21 0.78
CA ARG A 15 3.53 11.05 0.21
C ARG A 15 3.45 9.79 -0.64
N GLN A 16 4.40 9.58 -1.54
CA GLN A 16 4.43 8.39 -2.38
C GLN A 16 4.55 7.10 -1.54
N ARG A 17 5.37 7.12 -0.48
CA ARG A 17 5.49 5.98 0.44
C ARG A 17 4.17 5.69 1.16
N LYS A 18 3.44 6.71 1.59
CA LYS A 18 2.11 6.58 2.20
C LYS A 18 1.13 5.94 1.22
N SER A 19 1.00 6.50 0.02
CA SER A 19 0.08 5.98 -1.01
C SER A 19 0.40 4.53 -1.42
N ASN A 20 1.69 4.18 -1.54
CA ASN A 20 2.08 2.80 -1.84
C ASN A 20 1.71 1.83 -0.71
N LEU A 21 1.82 2.26 0.55
CA LEU A 21 1.41 1.44 1.70
C LEU A 21 -0.11 1.28 1.76
N GLU A 22 -0.88 2.34 1.49
CA GLU A 22 -2.35 2.29 1.41
C GLU A 22 -2.82 1.32 0.33
N LEU A 23 -2.25 1.40 -0.88
CA LEU A 23 -2.54 0.45 -1.96
C LEU A 23 -2.22 -0.98 -1.55
N SER A 24 -1.06 -1.19 -0.93
CA SER A 24 -0.64 -2.52 -0.51
C SER A 24 -1.51 -3.07 0.62
N LEU A 25 -2.01 -2.22 1.53
CA LEU A 25 -2.96 -2.61 2.57
C LEU A 25 -4.29 -3.05 1.98
N ALA A 26 -4.83 -2.29 1.01
CA ALA A 26 -6.05 -2.66 0.30
C ALA A 26 -5.91 -4.03 -0.39
N GLN A 27 -4.77 -4.31 -1.02
CA GLN A 27 -4.48 -5.62 -1.62
C GLN A 27 -4.40 -6.74 -0.57
N HIS A 28 -3.82 -6.48 0.60
CA HIS A 28 -3.78 -7.48 1.68
C HIS A 28 -5.16 -7.72 2.29
N GLN A 29 -6.02 -6.69 2.36
CA GLN A 29 -7.39 -6.84 2.82
C GLN A 29 -8.21 -7.70 1.85
N ASP A 30 -8.12 -7.45 0.54
CA ASP A 30 -8.76 -8.30 -0.48
C ASP A 30 -8.29 -9.75 -0.38
N LEU A 31 -6.98 -9.98 -0.17
CA LEU A 31 -6.44 -11.31 0.05
C LEU A 31 -7.02 -11.98 1.33
N LEU A 32 -7.14 -11.24 2.44
CA LEU A 32 -7.75 -11.76 3.67
C LEU A 32 -9.21 -12.15 3.47
N ASP A 33 -9.97 -11.34 2.74
CA ASP A 33 -11.38 -11.61 2.46
C ASP A 33 -11.53 -12.86 1.60
N ARG A 34 -10.69 -13.03 0.56
CA ARG A 34 -10.64 -14.25 -0.26
C ARG A 34 -10.25 -15.49 0.53
N LEU A 35 -9.22 -15.39 1.40
CA LEU A 35 -8.82 -16.49 2.28
C LEU A 35 -9.93 -16.88 3.26
N HIS A 36 -10.65 -15.89 3.78
CA HIS A 36 -11.78 -16.13 4.67
C HIS A 36 -12.95 -16.83 3.95
N ALA A 37 -13.27 -16.39 2.73
CA ALA A 37 -14.27 -17.03 1.88
C ALA A 37 -13.87 -18.49 1.57
N LEU A 38 -12.60 -18.73 1.25
CA LEU A 38 -12.07 -20.07 0.99
C LEU A 38 -12.19 -20.99 2.21
N LEU A 39 -11.78 -20.51 3.39
CA LEU A 39 -11.92 -21.27 4.65
C LEU A 39 -13.38 -21.60 4.95
N THR A 40 -14.28 -20.66 4.70
CA THR A 40 -15.71 -20.87 4.91
C THR A 40 -16.26 -21.93 3.95
N ALA A 41 -15.88 -21.87 2.67
CA ALA A 41 -16.26 -22.87 1.67
C ALA A 41 -15.74 -24.27 2.06
N ARG A 42 -14.49 -24.38 2.50
CA ARG A 42 -13.92 -25.66 2.97
C ARG A 42 -14.69 -26.24 4.15
N LYS A 43 -15.08 -25.41 5.13
CA LYS A 43 -15.89 -25.83 6.27
C LYS A 43 -17.27 -26.38 5.87
N GLN A 44 -17.76 -25.99 4.70
CA GLN A 44 -19.02 -26.50 4.12
C GLN A 44 -18.81 -27.76 3.26
N GLY A 45 -17.58 -28.29 3.18
CA GLY A 45 -17.22 -29.45 2.37
C GLY A 45 -16.83 -29.11 0.92
N ASN A 46 -16.74 -27.82 0.58
CA ASN A 46 -16.31 -27.37 -0.75
C ASN A 46 -14.79 -27.25 -0.80
N GLU A 47 -14.12 -28.38 -1.06
CA GLU A 47 -12.65 -28.45 -1.11
C GLU A 47 -12.06 -28.09 -2.48
N ARG A 48 -12.90 -28.18 -3.53
CA ARG A 48 -12.57 -27.84 -4.90
C ARG A 48 -13.01 -26.41 -5.23
N MET A 49 -12.20 -25.71 -6.02
CA MET A 49 -12.53 -24.38 -6.53
C MET A 49 -12.31 -24.32 -8.04
N ASP A 50 -13.37 -23.96 -8.77
CA ASP A 50 -13.27 -23.63 -10.19
C ASP A 50 -12.98 -22.11 -10.29
N VAL A 51 -11.88 -21.73 -10.92
CA VAL A 51 -11.43 -20.34 -10.97
C VAL A 51 -10.85 -20.01 -12.34
N PRO A 52 -11.24 -18.88 -12.96
CA PRO A 52 -10.54 -18.39 -14.13
C PRO A 52 -9.15 -17.90 -13.72
N VAL A 53 -8.12 -18.42 -14.38
CA VAL A 53 -6.72 -18.05 -14.17
C VAL A 53 -6.29 -17.13 -15.31
N ASP A 54 -5.84 -15.93 -14.97
CA ASP A 54 -5.23 -15.01 -15.94
C ASP A 54 -3.88 -15.58 -16.40
N ILE A 55 -3.74 -15.76 -17.72
CA ILE A 55 -2.52 -16.23 -18.37
C ILE A 55 -1.78 -15.12 -19.12
N GLY A 56 -2.26 -13.88 -19.00
CA GLY A 56 -1.68 -12.67 -19.58
C GLY A 56 -2.40 -12.17 -20.83
N MET A 57 -2.08 -10.93 -21.22
CA MET A 57 -2.62 -10.25 -22.42
C MET A 57 -4.15 -10.21 -22.51
N GLY A 58 -4.85 -10.26 -21.36
CA GLY A 58 -6.31 -10.26 -21.30
C GLY A 58 -6.96 -11.62 -21.55
N PHE A 59 -6.18 -12.71 -21.58
CA PHE A 59 -6.69 -14.07 -21.71
C PHE A 59 -6.81 -14.75 -20.35
N THR A 60 -7.91 -15.49 -20.18
CA THR A 60 -8.17 -16.31 -18.99
C THR A 60 -8.39 -17.76 -19.39
N ALA A 61 -7.81 -18.68 -18.63
CA ALA A 61 -8.07 -20.12 -18.76
C ALA A 61 -8.96 -20.59 -17.61
N GLU A 62 -9.89 -21.50 -17.89
CA GLU A 62 -10.66 -22.16 -16.83
C GLU A 62 -9.75 -23.13 -16.07
N GLY A 63 -9.53 -22.84 -14.78
CA GLY A 63 -8.70 -23.65 -13.88
C GLY A 63 -9.55 -24.35 -12.83
N VAL A 64 -9.10 -25.54 -12.43
CA VAL A 64 -9.68 -26.28 -11.32
C VAL A 64 -8.61 -26.51 -10.27
N VAL A 65 -8.84 -26.01 -9.06
CA VAL A 65 -8.02 -26.29 -7.89
C VAL A 65 -8.68 -27.45 -7.13
N ASN A 66 -8.08 -28.64 -7.24
CA ASN A 66 -8.64 -29.86 -6.65
C ASN A 66 -8.45 -29.93 -5.13
N ASP A 67 -7.36 -29.36 -4.61
CA ASP A 67 -7.14 -29.24 -3.18
C ASP A 67 -6.78 -27.81 -2.81
N THR A 68 -7.65 -27.20 -2.01
CA THR A 68 -7.49 -25.85 -1.48
C THR A 68 -6.91 -25.83 -0.06
N SER A 69 -6.33 -26.92 0.45
CA SER A 69 -5.94 -27.05 1.86
C SER A 69 -4.68 -26.28 2.21
N ARG A 70 -3.89 -25.96 1.18
CA ARG A 70 -2.60 -25.30 1.31
C ARG A 70 -2.46 -24.22 0.24
N ILE A 71 -1.74 -23.17 0.58
CA ILE A 71 -1.52 -22.00 -0.27
C ILE A 71 -0.06 -21.59 -0.18
N LEU A 72 0.49 -21.23 -1.34
CA LEU A 72 1.79 -20.59 -1.45
C LEU A 72 1.66 -19.10 -1.17
N VAL A 73 2.32 -18.63 -0.11
CA VAL A 73 2.31 -17.22 0.31
C VAL A 73 3.70 -16.62 0.15
N SER A 74 3.80 -15.51 -0.58
CA SER A 74 5.07 -14.78 -0.71
C SER A 74 5.43 -14.06 0.59
N VAL A 75 6.67 -14.24 1.04
CA VAL A 75 7.21 -13.56 2.23
C VAL A 75 7.57 -12.10 1.94
N GLY A 76 7.74 -11.73 0.67
CA GLY A 76 8.15 -10.39 0.24
C GLY A 76 9.67 -10.17 0.27
N VAL A 77 10.46 -11.25 0.29
CA VAL A 77 11.91 -11.21 0.12
C VAL A 77 12.26 -12.17 -1.01
N GLN A 78 12.80 -11.64 -2.12
CA GLN A 78 13.18 -12.42 -3.30
C GLN A 78 12.04 -13.35 -3.79
N GLU A 79 12.39 -14.56 -4.24
CA GLU A 79 11.47 -15.63 -4.66
C GLU A 79 11.14 -16.58 -3.50
N LEU A 80 11.06 -16.08 -2.27
CA LEU A 80 10.73 -16.90 -1.12
C LEU A 80 9.21 -17.02 -0.94
N PHE A 81 8.73 -18.26 -1.02
CA PHE A 81 7.35 -18.64 -0.79
C PHE A 81 7.25 -19.65 0.35
N LEU A 82 6.22 -19.51 1.17
CA LEU A 82 5.88 -20.48 2.20
C LEU A 82 4.65 -21.27 1.75
N ASP A 83 4.77 -22.59 1.76
CA ASP A 83 3.64 -23.49 1.60
C ASP A 83 2.98 -23.73 2.97
N LEU A 84 1.80 -23.14 3.17
CA LEU A 84 1.11 -23.11 4.45
C LEU A 84 -0.31 -23.67 4.34
N PRO A 85 -0.81 -24.37 5.37
CA PRO A 85 -2.25 -24.60 5.51
C PRO A 85 -3.02 -23.28 5.45
N VAL A 86 -4.23 -23.28 4.88
CA VAL A 86 -5.01 -22.04 4.66
C VAL A 86 -5.20 -21.24 5.96
N GLU A 87 -5.43 -21.89 7.09
CA GLU A 87 -5.59 -21.24 8.39
C GLU A 87 -4.30 -20.51 8.80
N ALA A 88 -3.15 -21.14 8.59
CA ALA A 88 -1.85 -20.55 8.87
C ALA A 88 -1.52 -19.42 7.88
N ALA A 89 -1.90 -19.56 6.61
CA ALA A 89 -1.79 -18.51 5.60
C ALA A 89 -2.62 -17.28 6.00
N GLN A 90 -3.88 -17.46 6.41
CA GLN A 90 -4.74 -16.36 6.87
C GLN A 90 -4.12 -15.64 8.08
N ALA A 91 -3.65 -16.39 9.08
CA ALA A 91 -2.99 -15.81 10.26
C ALA A 91 -1.70 -15.05 9.89
N PHE A 92 -0.92 -15.57 8.94
CA PHE A 92 0.28 -14.91 8.44
C PHE A 92 -0.05 -13.59 7.74
N VAL A 93 -0.99 -13.59 6.81
CA VAL A 93 -1.42 -12.39 6.07
C VAL A 93 -2.01 -11.36 7.04
N GLN A 94 -2.76 -11.79 8.06
CA GLN A 94 -3.35 -10.90 9.06
C GLN A 94 -2.26 -10.20 9.89
N LYS A 95 -1.22 -10.92 10.31
CA LYS A 95 -0.06 -10.32 11.01
C LYS A 95 0.68 -9.33 10.11
N LYS A 96 0.85 -9.67 8.82
CA LYS A 96 1.49 -8.77 7.85
C LYS A 96 0.67 -7.50 7.63
N HIS A 97 -0.66 -7.62 7.50
CA HIS A 97 -1.58 -6.49 7.42
C HIS A 97 -1.45 -5.58 8.64
N GLN A 98 -1.49 -6.12 9.86
CA GLN A 98 -1.31 -5.35 11.09
C GLN A 98 0.05 -4.62 11.16
N LEU A 99 1.13 -5.28 10.71
CA LEU A 99 2.45 -4.64 10.65
C LEU A 99 2.48 -3.48 9.65
N MET A 100 1.82 -3.64 8.50
CA MET A 100 1.72 -2.60 7.48
C MET A 100 0.86 -1.43 7.95
N GLN A 101 -0.25 -1.70 8.64
CA GLN A 101 -1.08 -0.66 9.24
C GLN A 101 -0.27 0.17 10.24
N LYS A 102 0.46 -0.48 11.17
CA LYS A 102 1.34 0.23 12.11
C LYS A 102 2.39 1.09 11.43
N ARG A 103 2.92 0.63 10.28
CA ARG A 103 3.87 1.42 9.47
C ARG A 103 3.20 2.62 8.81
N LEU A 104 1.96 2.47 8.34
CA LEU A 104 1.17 3.55 7.77
C LEU A 104 0.87 4.61 8.83
N ASP A 105 0.36 4.18 9.99
CA ASP A 105 0.06 5.08 11.12
C ASP A 105 1.31 5.84 11.59
N GLY A 106 2.47 5.17 11.55
CA GLY A 106 3.77 5.78 11.88
C GLY A 106 4.26 6.84 10.89
N LEU A 107 3.65 6.97 9.70
CA LEU A 107 3.99 8.01 8.72
C LEU A 107 3.16 9.29 8.87
N ASP A 108 2.04 9.27 9.58
CA ASP A 108 1.15 10.43 9.70
C ASP A 108 1.84 11.62 10.37
N GLN A 109 2.54 11.39 11.49
CA GLN A 109 3.25 12.46 12.21
C GLN A 109 4.43 13.04 11.39
N PRO A 110 5.34 12.23 10.82
CA PRO A 110 6.38 12.73 9.92
C PRO A 110 5.84 13.54 8.74
N LEU A 111 4.73 13.10 8.15
CA LEU A 111 4.13 13.74 6.99
C LEU A 111 3.49 15.09 7.37
N ALA A 112 2.69 15.13 8.44
CA ALA A 112 2.13 16.37 8.96
C ALA A 112 3.20 17.40 9.32
N ARG A 113 4.31 16.94 9.93
CA ARG A 113 5.45 17.82 10.24
C ARG A 113 6.10 18.38 8.98
N ALA A 114 6.39 17.53 8.00
CA ALA A 114 7.02 17.96 6.75
C ALA A 114 6.13 18.92 5.94
N GLU A 115 4.81 18.74 5.98
CA GLU A 115 3.84 19.64 5.34
C GLU A 115 3.81 21.01 6.03
N ALA A 116 3.74 21.04 7.36
CA ALA A 116 3.76 22.28 8.12
C ALA A 116 5.09 23.05 7.96
N GLU A 117 6.22 22.35 7.91
CA GLU A 117 7.53 22.97 7.64
C GLU A 117 7.57 23.56 6.22
N HIS A 118 7.04 22.86 5.22
CA HIS A 118 6.97 23.37 3.85
C HIS A 118 6.09 24.62 3.73
N GLU A 119 4.92 24.61 4.37
CA GLU A 119 3.99 25.75 4.39
C GLU A 119 4.63 26.99 5.00
N ARG A 120 5.29 26.85 6.16
CA ARG A 120 6.03 27.95 6.80
C ARG A 120 7.13 28.53 5.91
N VAL A 121 7.86 27.67 5.20
CA VAL A 121 8.90 28.13 4.26
C VAL A 121 8.28 28.90 3.09
N LEU A 122 7.15 28.43 2.55
CA LEU A 122 6.43 29.15 1.49
C LEU A 122 5.92 30.51 1.96
N GLU A 123 5.34 30.60 3.16
CA GLU A 123 4.89 31.86 3.76
C GLU A 123 6.05 32.84 3.93
N THR A 124 7.18 32.35 4.46
CA THR A 124 8.38 33.17 4.67
C THR A 124 8.93 33.69 3.34
N LEU A 125 8.99 32.83 2.31
CA LEU A 125 9.45 33.23 0.98
C LEU A 125 8.53 34.27 0.35
N LYS A 126 7.20 34.08 0.41
CA LYS A 126 6.22 35.07 -0.09
C LYS A 126 6.40 36.42 0.59
N ALA A 127 6.51 36.44 1.92
CA ALA A 127 6.71 37.68 2.68
C ALA A 127 8.02 38.40 2.29
N VAL A 128 9.12 37.66 2.05
CA VAL A 128 10.39 38.26 1.62
C VAL A 128 10.31 38.86 0.22
N PHE A 129 9.65 38.17 -0.72
CA PHE A 129 9.50 38.67 -2.09
C PHE A 129 8.52 39.85 -2.20
N GLU A 130 7.42 39.85 -1.46
CA GLU A 130 6.47 40.99 -1.40
C GLU A 130 7.12 42.27 -0.83
N VAL A 131 8.02 42.12 0.16
CA VAL A 131 8.77 43.24 0.76
C VAL A 131 9.86 43.79 -0.17
N GLN A 132 10.38 42.98 -1.10
CA GLN A 132 11.37 43.45 -2.09
C GLN A 132 10.72 44.26 -3.22
N ASP A 133 9.54 43.87 -3.71
CA ASP A 133 8.83 44.63 -4.75
C ASP A 133 8.41 46.04 -4.29
N THR A 134 8.12 46.19 -2.99
CA THR A 134 7.79 47.51 -2.41
C THR A 134 9.00 48.44 -2.27
N ARG A 135 10.23 47.92 -2.24
CA ARG A 135 11.46 48.72 -2.07
C ARG A 135 12.13 49.14 -3.39
N VAL A 136 11.80 48.48 -4.50
CA VAL A 136 12.36 48.80 -5.83
C VAL A 136 11.54 49.86 -6.57
N SER A 137 10.36 50.22 -6.03
CA SER A 137 9.41 51.18 -6.64
C SER A 137 9.50 52.61 -6.09
N VAL A 138 10.60 52.99 -5.42
CA VAL A 138 10.84 54.35 -4.87
C VAL A 138 12.04 55.00 -5.55
#